data_AF-A0A7R9ZF79-F1
#
_entry.id   AF-A0A7R9ZF79-F1
#
_cell.length_a   1.000
_cell.length_b   1.000
_cell.length_c   1.000
_cell.angle_alpha   90.00
_cell.angle_beta   90.00
_cell.angle_gamma   90.00
#
_symmetry.space_group_name_H-M   'P 1'
#
loop_
_entity.id
_entity.type
_entity.pdbx_description
1 polymer ?
#
loop_
_entity_poly.entity_id
_entity_poly.type
_entity_poly.pdbx_seq_one_letter_code
_entity_poly.pdbx_strand_id
1 'polypeptide(L)'
;ALDRLYNDDGPDGPVGCEAVNLGTGKGVSVLDLVKGMAEATGKPVPYEVGPRRPGDVAALYADPGRAKELLGWEAELGIKEMCEDTWNWQKNNPMGYRQEVEVEVAQ
;
A
#
# COMPACT_ATOMS: atom_id res chain seq x y z
N ALA A 1 -9.01 -7.96 -34.39
CA ALA A 1 -9.16 -8.22 -32.94
C ALA A 1 -8.27 -7.29 -32.14
N LEU A 2 -6.95 -7.25 -32.41
CA LEU A 2 -6.03 -6.28 -31.82
C LEU A 2 -6.35 -4.81 -32.20
N ASP A 3 -6.75 -4.55 -33.45
CA ASP A 3 -7.13 -3.19 -33.88
C ASP A 3 -8.33 -2.60 -33.13
N ARG A 4 -9.17 -3.42 -32.46
CA ARG A 4 -10.28 -2.93 -31.63
C ARG A 4 -9.87 -2.54 -30.20
N LEU A 5 -8.71 -3.01 -29.74
CA LEU A 5 -8.14 -2.66 -28.42
C LEU A 5 -7.32 -1.37 -28.49
N TYR A 6 -6.86 -0.97 -29.68
CA TYR A 6 -5.95 0.16 -29.87
C TYR A 6 -6.53 1.32 -30.69
N ASN A 7 -7.70 1.16 -31.32
CA ASN A 7 -8.34 2.24 -32.08
C ASN A 7 -9.70 2.58 -31.46
N ASP A 8 -9.85 3.84 -31.05
CA ASP A 8 -11.00 4.40 -30.31
C ASP A 8 -12.21 4.74 -31.21
N ASP A 9 -12.11 4.54 -32.53
CA ASP A 9 -13.01 5.18 -33.51
C ASP A 9 -14.20 4.29 -33.96
N GLY A 10 -14.55 3.25 -33.19
CA GLY A 10 -15.63 2.31 -33.51
C GLY A 10 -17.05 2.85 -33.21
N PRO A 11 -18.10 2.35 -33.90
CA PRO A 11 -19.48 2.82 -33.74
C PRO A 11 -20.09 2.55 -32.35
N ASP A 12 -19.49 1.64 -31.58
CA ASP A 12 -19.89 1.27 -30.22
C ASP A 12 -19.07 2.00 -29.13
N GLY A 13 -18.16 2.90 -29.52
CA GLY A 13 -17.16 3.53 -28.63
C GLY A 13 -15.97 2.61 -28.30
N PRO A 14 -14.98 3.09 -27.53
CA PRO A 14 -13.79 2.33 -27.18
C PRO A 14 -14.11 1.01 -26.45
N VAL A 15 -13.60 -0.12 -26.97
CA VAL A 15 -13.45 -1.35 -26.17
C VAL A 15 -12.03 -1.34 -25.60
N GLY A 16 -11.80 -0.46 -24.63
CA GLY A 16 -10.47 -0.15 -24.09
C GLY A 16 -10.11 -0.91 -22.81
N CYS A 17 -8.81 -1.03 -22.55
CA CYS A 17 -8.26 -1.38 -21.24
C CYS A 17 -7.48 -0.18 -20.73
N GLU A 18 -7.78 0.28 -19.51
CA GLU A 18 -7.14 1.46 -18.95
C GLU A 18 -6.32 1.14 -17.71
N ALA A 19 -5.02 1.41 -17.81
CA ALA A 19 -4.11 1.31 -16.68
C ALA A 19 -4.08 2.63 -15.92
N VAL A 20 -4.22 2.54 -14.59
CA VAL A 20 -4.08 3.66 -13.66
C VAL A 20 -3.11 3.31 -12.54
N ASN A 21 -2.37 4.29 -12.04
CA ASN A 21 -1.54 4.10 -10.86
C ASN A 21 -2.39 4.36 -9.61
N LEU A 22 -2.31 3.45 -8.63
CA LEU A 22 -2.89 3.64 -7.31
C LEU A 22 -1.77 3.89 -6.31
N GLY A 23 -1.72 5.09 -5.77
CA GLY A 23 -0.74 5.50 -4.78
C GLY A 23 -1.01 6.91 -4.30
N THR A 24 -0.28 7.36 -3.29
CA THR A 24 -0.53 8.65 -2.63
C THR A 24 0.10 9.85 -3.34
N GLY A 25 0.92 9.63 -4.37
CA GLY A 25 1.75 10.71 -4.95
C GLY A 25 2.95 11.12 -4.10
N LYS A 26 3.08 10.58 -2.88
CA LYS A 26 4.06 11.02 -1.89
C LYS A 26 5.13 9.94 -1.67
N GLY A 27 6.38 10.30 -1.90
CA GLY A 27 7.52 9.45 -1.54
C GLY A 27 7.68 9.36 -0.03
N VAL A 28 7.97 8.15 0.46
CA VAL A 28 8.25 7.88 1.87
C VAL A 28 9.57 7.12 1.94
N SER A 29 10.53 7.62 2.73
CA SER A 29 11.80 6.92 2.91
C SER A 29 11.67 5.78 3.95
N VAL A 30 12.65 4.88 3.95
CA VAL A 30 12.75 3.83 4.98
C VAL A 30 12.82 4.44 6.39
N LEU A 31 13.53 5.54 6.56
CA LEU A 31 13.68 6.19 7.87
C LEU A 31 12.40 6.91 8.31
N ASP A 32 11.60 7.43 7.38
CA ASP A 32 10.28 7.98 7.70
C ASP A 32 9.35 6.88 8.24
N LEU A 33 9.39 5.68 7.65
CA LEU A 33 8.63 4.52 8.14
C LEU A 33 9.08 4.08 9.53
N VAL A 34 10.40 4.01 9.76
CA VAL A 34 10.97 3.67 11.09
C VAL A 34 10.49 4.68 12.13
N LYS A 35 10.52 5.97 11.79
CA LYS A 35 10.04 7.04 12.67
C LYS A 35 8.52 6.92 12.94
N GLY A 36 7.71 6.77 11.90
CA GLY A 36 6.25 6.62 12.03
C GLY A 36 5.86 5.40 12.86
N MET A 37 6.55 4.27 12.68
CA MET A 37 6.35 3.09 13.51
C MET A 37 6.80 3.27 14.96
N ALA A 38 7.89 4.01 15.20
CA ALA A 38 8.32 4.34 16.55
C ALA A 38 7.30 5.22 17.28
N GLU A 39 6.71 6.19 16.58
CA GLU A 39 5.61 7.01 17.09
C GLU A 39 4.36 6.15 17.39
N ALA A 40 3.93 5.30 16.45
CA ALA A 40 2.76 4.43 16.62
C ALA A 40 2.91 3.43 17.78
N THR A 41 4.10 2.86 17.97
CA THR A 41 4.36 1.89 19.04
C THR A 41 4.65 2.54 20.40
N GLY A 42 4.95 3.85 20.42
CA GLY A 42 5.45 4.55 21.59
C GLY A 42 6.82 4.08 22.06
N LYS A 43 7.58 3.40 21.19
CA LYS A 43 8.88 2.77 21.51
C LYS A 43 9.87 2.97 20.35
N PRO A 44 11.17 3.06 20.62
CA PRO A 44 12.16 3.08 19.54
C PRO A 44 12.13 1.77 18.77
N VAL A 45 12.21 1.85 17.44
CA VAL A 45 12.35 0.69 16.55
C VAL A 45 13.84 0.52 16.24
N PRO A 46 14.51 -0.53 16.78
CA PRO A 46 15.93 -0.75 16.52
C PRO A 46 16.16 -1.17 15.07
N TYR A 47 17.21 -0.63 14.45
CA TYR A 47 17.63 -0.98 13.09
C TYR A 47 19.14 -0.83 12.93
N GLU A 48 19.69 -1.48 11.92
CA GLU A 48 21.08 -1.34 11.47
C GLU A 48 21.09 -1.09 9.96
N VAL A 49 22.04 -0.28 9.48
CA VAL A 49 22.15 0.01 8.04
C VAL A 49 22.89 -1.14 7.36
N GLY A 50 22.15 -1.93 6.60
CA GLY A 50 22.69 -3.00 5.76
C GLY A 50 23.14 -2.53 4.37
N PRO A 51 23.79 -3.41 3.58
CA PRO A 51 24.09 -3.14 2.17
C PRO A 51 22.80 -2.99 1.35
N ARG A 52 22.89 -2.33 0.19
CA ARG A 52 21.77 -2.27 -0.76
C ARG A 52 21.39 -3.67 -1.24
N ARG A 53 20.10 -3.98 -1.25
CA ARG A 53 19.60 -5.24 -1.82
C ARG A 53 19.61 -5.14 -3.35
N PRO A 54 20.16 -6.14 -4.08
CA PRO A 54 20.14 -6.14 -5.54
C PRO A 54 18.71 -6.03 -6.08
N GLY A 55 18.50 -5.14 -7.05
CA GLY A 55 17.20 -4.88 -7.66
C GLY A 55 16.41 -3.71 -7.05
N ASP A 56 16.76 -3.22 -5.86
CA ASP A 56 16.12 -2.04 -5.29
C ASP A 56 16.52 -0.77 -6.06
N VAL A 57 15.53 0.03 -6.46
CA VAL A 57 15.71 1.37 -7.03
C VAL A 57 15.78 2.44 -5.92
N ALA A 58 16.35 3.60 -6.22
CA ALA A 58 16.54 4.66 -5.22
C ALA A 58 15.24 5.31 -4.72
N ALA A 59 14.26 5.50 -5.63
CA ALA A 59 12.95 6.06 -5.32
C ALA A 59 11.93 5.58 -6.35
N LEU A 60 10.72 5.26 -5.87
CA LEU A 60 9.57 4.90 -6.71
C LEU A 60 8.30 5.37 -6.00
N TYR A 61 7.47 6.16 -6.69
CA TYR A 61 6.18 6.62 -6.20
C TYR A 61 5.24 6.83 -7.40
N ALA A 62 3.94 6.71 -7.17
CA ALA A 62 2.92 6.84 -8.20
C ALA A 62 2.69 8.32 -8.56
N ASP A 63 2.36 8.61 -9.82
CA ASP A 63 1.51 9.74 -10.17
C ASP A 63 0.06 9.24 -10.27
N PRO A 64 -0.83 9.57 -9.30
CA PRO A 64 -2.20 9.09 -9.26
C PRO A 64 -3.19 10.00 -10.02
N GLY A 65 -2.72 11.01 -10.76
CA GLY A 65 -3.60 11.99 -11.43
C GLY A 65 -4.68 11.34 -12.29
N ARG A 66 -4.31 10.29 -13.04
CA ARG A 66 -5.26 9.54 -13.88
C ARG A 66 -6.34 8.81 -13.09
N ALA A 67 -6.00 8.24 -11.93
CA ALA A 67 -7.00 7.57 -11.08
C ALA A 67 -8.00 8.57 -10.51
N LYS A 68 -7.55 9.78 -10.16
CA LYS A 68 -8.39 10.87 -9.69
C LYS A 68 -9.35 11.36 -10.78
N GLU A 69 -8.84 11.59 -11.98
CA GLU A 69 -9.64 12.08 -13.11
C GLU A 69 -10.67 11.05 -13.60
N LEU A 70 -10.26 9.79 -13.78
CA LEU A 70 -11.12 8.76 -14.37
C LEU A 70 -12.05 8.09 -13.37
N LEU A 71 -11.58 7.85 -12.14
CA LEU A 71 -12.33 7.08 -11.14
C LEU A 71 -12.89 7.94 -10.01
N GLY A 72 -12.51 9.22 -9.93
CA GLY A 72 -12.78 10.05 -8.75
C GLY A 72 -12.08 9.54 -7.49
N TRP A 73 -11.08 8.67 -7.63
CA TRP A 73 -10.41 8.01 -6.52
C TRP A 73 -9.15 8.77 -6.10
N GLU A 74 -8.94 8.90 -4.79
CA GLU A 74 -7.73 9.49 -4.20
C GLU A 74 -7.39 8.76 -2.90
N ALA A 75 -6.10 8.56 -2.62
CA ALA A 75 -5.67 8.02 -1.34
C ALA A 75 -5.69 9.12 -0.27
N GLU A 76 -6.54 8.95 0.75
CA GLU A 76 -6.77 9.97 1.79
C GLU A 76 -5.89 9.78 3.04
N LEU A 77 -5.40 8.56 3.27
CA LEU A 77 -4.63 8.20 4.46
C LEU A 77 -3.12 8.37 4.24
N GLY A 78 -2.42 8.81 5.29
CA GLY A 78 -0.98 9.05 5.28
C GLY A 78 -0.17 7.97 6.00
N ILE A 79 1.12 8.24 6.14
CA ILE A 79 2.08 7.35 6.82
C ILE A 79 1.71 7.15 8.30
N LYS A 80 1.15 8.17 8.94
CA LYS A 80 0.76 8.12 10.36
C LYS A 80 -0.34 7.08 10.56
N GLU A 81 -1.45 7.23 9.85
CA GLU A 81 -2.60 6.34 9.94
C GLU A 81 -2.20 4.90 9.57
N MET A 82 -1.38 4.75 8.52
CA MET A 82 -0.83 3.45 8.13
C MET A 82 -0.02 2.78 9.24
N CYS A 83 0.87 3.51 9.92
CA CYS A 83 1.67 2.98 11.02
C CYS A 83 0.82 2.66 12.26
N GLU A 84 -0.15 3.51 12.60
CA GLU A 84 -1.08 3.33 13.71
C GLU A 84 -1.94 2.07 13.53
N ASP A 85 -2.55 1.90 12.36
CA ASP A 85 -3.39 0.74 12.04
C ASP A 85 -2.58 -0.56 11.98
N THR A 86 -1.39 -0.51 11.38
CA THR A 86 -0.47 -1.66 11.32
C THR A 86 -0.08 -2.11 12.73
N TRP A 87 0.28 -1.17 13.61
CA TRP A 87 0.63 -1.50 14.98
C TRP A 87 -0.57 -2.01 15.77
N ASN A 88 -1.74 -1.39 15.61
CA ASN A 88 -2.96 -1.84 16.28
C ASN A 88 -3.30 -3.29 15.89
N TRP A 89 -3.22 -3.62 14.60
CA TRP A 89 -3.39 -5.00 14.15
C TRP A 89 -2.34 -5.93 14.76
N GLN A 90 -1.05 -5.62 14.63
CA GLN A 90 0.03 -6.50 15.06
C GLN A 90 0.06 -6.71 16.57
N LYS A 91 -0.27 -5.68 17.36
CA LYS A 91 -0.38 -5.73 18.82
C LYS A 91 -1.49 -6.69 19.26
N ASN A 92 -2.64 -6.65 18.59
CA ASN A 92 -3.78 -7.51 18.90
C ASN A 92 -3.69 -8.90 18.25
N ASN A 93 -2.82 -9.06 17.26
CA ASN A 93 -2.63 -10.29 16.49
C ASN A 93 -1.14 -10.63 16.35
N PRO A 94 -0.43 -10.91 17.45
CA PRO A 94 1.03 -11.10 17.42
C PRO A 94 1.46 -12.28 16.55
N MET A 95 0.60 -13.31 16.40
CA MET A 95 0.82 -14.47 15.54
C MET A 95 0.08 -14.38 14.19
N GLY A 96 -0.40 -13.18 13.83
CA GLY A 96 -1.29 -12.96 12.70
C GLY A 96 -2.60 -13.74 12.87
N TYR A 97 -3.10 -14.35 11.80
CA TYR A 97 -4.33 -15.15 11.83
C TYR A 97 -4.18 -16.53 12.50
N ARG A 98 -2.94 -16.97 12.81
CA ARG A 98 -2.67 -18.26 13.47
C ARG A 98 -2.76 -18.13 14.98
N GLN A 99 -3.88 -17.62 15.49
CA GLN A 99 -4.14 -17.61 16.92
C GLN A 99 -4.59 -19.02 17.33
N GLU A 100 -4.00 -19.57 18.37
CA GLU A 100 -4.56 -20.76 19.03
C GLU A 100 -5.90 -20.34 19.64
N VAL A 101 -6.99 -20.81 19.05
CA VAL A 101 -8.31 -20.64 19.65
C VAL A 101 -8.45 -21.74 20.69
N GLU A 102 -8.40 -21.38 21.97
CA GLU A 102 -8.86 -22.29 23.02
C GLU A 102 -10.35 -22.56 22.78
N VAL A 103 -10.67 -23.79 22.38
CA VAL A 103 -12.05 -24.23 22.23
C VAL A 103 -12.53 -24.66 23.61
N GLU A 104 -13.32 -23.83 24.27
CA GLU A 104 -14.08 -24.25 25.45
C GLU A 104 -15.12 -25.29 25.03
N VAL A 105 -14.86 -26.56 25.36
CA VAL A 105 -15.86 -27.61 25.23
C VAL A 105 -16.78 -27.51 26.45
N ALA A 106 -17.99 -27.00 26.26
CA ALA A 106 -19.03 -27.05 27.28
C ALA A 106 -19.34 -28.51 27.65
N GLN A 107 -19.25 -28.83 28.95
CA GLN A 107 -19.58 -30.13 29.53
C GLN A 107 -21.09 -30.37 29.60
#